data_AF-E2A9H5-F1
#
_entry.id   AF-E2A9H5-F1
#
_cell.length_a   1.000
_cell.length_b   1.000
_cell.length_c   1.000
_cell.angle_alpha   90.00
_cell.angle_beta   90.00
_cell.angle_gamma   90.00
#
_symmetry.space_group_name_H-M   'P 1'
#
loop_
_entity.id
_entity.type
_entity.pdbx_description
1 polymer ?
#
loop_
_entity_poly.entity_id
_entity_poly.type
_entity_poly.pdbx_seq_one_letter_code
_entity_poly.pdbx_strand_id
1 'polypeptide(L)'
;MNESKSEIQSFYKNKIIFITGASGFMGKVLIEKLLYSCSDLNKIYILMRDKKGEQLLMTLTLTYVIVVTLLKPNLQKLFQRIRTEQPQVLKKVIPFNGDICSDNLGLTDEEREQLINEVNIIFHCAASLRMNAKLKDAVEMNMNGTKRILNLGKEMKHLQAFIHLSTAFCHVDQKEVGERIYDTSNNPEDIMRLVQCLDEDTIDLITPK
;
A
#
# COMPACT_ATOMS: atom_id res chain seq x y z
N MET A 1 14.51 -22.80 -24.47
CA MET A 1 15.58 -21.79 -24.42
C MET A 1 15.45 -21.08 -23.08
N ASN A 2 16.49 -21.05 -22.24
CA ASN A 2 16.49 -20.20 -21.04
C ASN A 2 16.65 -18.77 -21.52
N GLU A 3 15.55 -18.04 -21.70
CA GLU A 3 15.62 -16.60 -21.93
C GLU A 3 16.31 -15.95 -20.72
N SER A 4 17.32 -15.12 -20.98
CA SER A 4 17.98 -14.34 -19.95
C SER A 4 16.94 -13.43 -19.29
N LYS A 5 16.83 -13.52 -17.96
CA LYS A 5 15.91 -12.66 -17.20
C LYS A 5 16.26 -11.18 -17.42
N SER A 6 15.23 -10.33 -17.51
CA SER A 6 15.44 -8.89 -17.60
C SER A 6 16.06 -8.34 -16.31
N GLU A 7 16.60 -7.12 -16.36
CA GLU A 7 17.12 -6.42 -15.18
C GLU A 7 16.06 -6.28 -14.08
N ILE A 8 14.81 -5.99 -14.48
CA ILE A 8 13.66 -5.90 -13.56
C ILE A 8 13.41 -7.24 -12.88
N GLN A 9 13.34 -8.33 -13.65
CA GLN A 9 13.15 -9.67 -13.09
C GLN A 9 14.29 -10.07 -12.15
N SER A 10 15.52 -9.71 -12.52
CA SER A 10 16.71 -9.96 -11.70
C SER A 10 16.71 -9.16 -10.40
N PHE A 11 16.25 -7.91 -10.42
CA PHE A 11 16.11 -7.07 -9.23
C PHE A 11 15.12 -7.65 -8.22
N TYR A 12 13.96 -8.13 -8.67
CA TYR A 12 12.93 -8.71 -7.79
C TYR A 12 13.19 -10.14 -7.34
N LYS A 13 14.19 -10.82 -7.90
CA LYS A 13 14.54 -12.20 -7.53
C LYS A 13 14.82 -12.29 -6.01
N ASN A 14 14.13 -13.23 -5.36
CA ASN A 14 14.18 -13.48 -3.91
C ASN A 14 13.79 -12.29 -3.01
N LYS A 15 13.24 -11.19 -3.57
CA LYS A 15 12.81 -10.04 -2.77
C LYS A 15 11.50 -10.32 -2.04
N ILE A 16 11.39 -9.71 -0.86
CA ILE A 16 10.18 -9.69 -0.05
C ILE A 16 9.60 -8.27 -0.12
N ILE A 17 8.34 -8.19 -0.50
CA ILE A 17 7.68 -6.92 -0.83
C ILE A 17 6.56 -6.68 0.17
N PHE A 18 6.42 -5.46 0.69
CA PHE A 18 5.27 -5.04 1.47
C PHE A 18 4.42 -4.03 0.68
N ILE A 19 3.11 -4.28 0.56
CA ILE A 19 2.20 -3.44 -0.22
C ILE A 19 1.05 -2.98 0.68
N THR A 20 0.86 -1.67 0.78
CA THR A 20 -0.39 -1.11 1.31
C THR A 20 -1.33 -0.74 0.16
N GLY A 21 -2.65 -0.78 0.38
CA GLY A 21 -3.61 -0.46 -0.67
C GLY A 21 -3.77 -1.58 -1.70
N ALA A 22 -3.40 -2.81 -1.33
CA ALA A 22 -3.50 -4.01 -2.17
C ALA A 22 -4.91 -4.29 -2.71
N SER A 23 -5.95 -3.89 -1.97
CA SER A 23 -7.36 -4.03 -2.39
C SER A 23 -7.83 -2.97 -3.39
N GLY A 24 -7.06 -1.89 -3.56
CA GLY A 24 -7.30 -0.84 -4.54
C GLY A 24 -7.01 -1.28 -5.97
N PHE A 25 -7.40 -0.47 -6.95
CA PHE A 25 -7.22 -0.78 -8.36
C PHE A 25 -5.74 -0.97 -8.73
N MET A 26 -4.87 -0.03 -8.36
CA MET A 26 -3.43 -0.11 -8.66
C MET A 26 -2.71 -1.17 -7.84
N GLY A 27 -3.08 -1.38 -6.57
CA GLY A 27 -2.54 -2.48 -5.76
C GLY A 27 -2.74 -3.84 -6.42
N LYS A 28 -3.95 -4.10 -6.97
CA LYS A 28 -4.25 -5.36 -7.67
C LYS A 28 -3.42 -5.56 -8.92
N VAL A 29 -3.31 -4.52 -9.75
CA VAL A 29 -2.51 -4.57 -11.00
C VAL A 29 -1.04 -4.78 -10.69
N LEU A 30 -0.51 -4.08 -9.67
CA LEU A 30 0.86 -4.26 -9.21
C LEU A 30 1.13 -5.69 -8.76
N ILE A 31 0.25 -6.27 -7.93
CA ILE A 31 0.38 -7.65 -7.45
C ILE A 31 0.35 -8.64 -8.62
N GLU A 32 -0.60 -8.53 -9.55
CA GLU A 32 -0.65 -9.38 -10.74
C GLU A 32 0.66 -9.29 -11.52
N LYS A 33 1.12 -8.07 -11.81
CA LYS A 33 2.31 -7.84 -12.62
C LYS A 33 3.57 -8.40 -11.98
N LEU A 34 3.75 -8.20 -10.67
CA LEU A 34 4.86 -8.75 -9.89
C LEU A 34 4.83 -10.27 -9.89
N LEU A 35 3.68 -10.87 -9.60
CA LEU A 35 3.52 -12.33 -9.55
C LEU A 35 3.75 -12.98 -10.90
N TYR A 36 3.27 -12.37 -11.99
CA TYR A 36 3.41 -12.93 -13.33
C TYR A 36 4.80 -12.69 -13.92
N SER A 37 5.27 -11.44 -13.89
CA SER A 37 6.51 -11.07 -14.60
C SER A 37 7.75 -11.34 -13.75
N CYS A 38 7.65 -11.25 -12.42
CA CYS A 38 8.76 -11.39 -11.49
C CYS A 38 8.53 -12.58 -10.54
N SER A 39 8.11 -13.72 -11.09
CA SER A 39 7.65 -14.88 -10.33
C SER A 39 8.71 -15.49 -9.41
N ASP A 40 10.00 -15.14 -9.54
CA ASP A 40 11.07 -15.55 -8.62
C ASP A 40 11.20 -14.67 -7.36
N LEU A 41 10.33 -13.66 -7.17
CA LEU A 41 10.21 -12.99 -5.87
C LEU A 41 9.88 -14.02 -4.78
N ASN A 42 10.24 -13.73 -3.53
CA ASN A 42 10.01 -14.66 -2.44
C ASN A 42 8.53 -14.64 -2.02
N LYS A 43 8.06 -13.51 -1.48
CA LYS A 43 6.70 -13.31 -1.00
C LYS A 43 6.30 -11.82 -1.01
N ILE A 44 5.00 -11.58 -1.00
CA ILE A 44 4.37 -10.26 -0.97
C ILE A 44 3.48 -10.19 0.27
N TYR A 45 3.88 -9.39 1.24
CA TYR A 45 3.02 -8.98 2.34
C TYR A 45 2.04 -7.91 1.88
N ILE A 46 0.76 -8.07 2.21
CA ILE A 46 -0.26 -7.07 1.92
C ILE A 46 -0.94 -6.62 3.21
N LEU A 47 -1.05 -5.30 3.42
CA LEU A 47 -1.85 -4.75 4.52
C LEU A 47 -3.30 -4.62 4.08
N MET A 48 -4.20 -5.24 4.83
CA MET A 48 -5.60 -5.38 4.50
C MET A 48 -6.47 -4.94 5.66
N ARG A 49 -7.36 -3.96 5.41
CA ARG A 49 -8.34 -3.53 6.40
C ARG A 49 -9.41 -4.59 6.57
N ASP A 50 -9.68 -4.95 7.82
CA ASP A 50 -10.85 -5.73 8.20
C ASP A 50 -12.14 -5.07 7.69
N LYS A 51 -12.97 -5.87 7.01
CA LYS A 51 -14.37 -5.52 6.80
C LYS A 51 -15.20 -6.33 7.79
N LYS A 52 -16.14 -5.65 8.46
CA LYS A 52 -17.07 -6.27 9.42
C LYS A 52 -17.65 -7.57 8.82
N GLY A 53 -17.35 -8.70 9.45
CA GLY A 53 -17.82 -10.04 9.06
C GLY A 53 -16.83 -10.94 8.30
N GLU A 54 -15.64 -10.47 7.93
CA GLU A 54 -14.64 -11.26 7.17
C GLU A 54 -13.51 -11.86 8.04
N GLN A 55 -13.49 -11.56 9.34
CA GLN A 55 -12.42 -11.92 10.28
C GLN A 55 -12.20 -13.44 10.41
N LEU A 56 -13.29 -14.23 10.45
CA LEU A 56 -13.22 -15.69 10.55
C LEU A 56 -12.68 -16.34 9.26
N LEU A 57 -12.86 -15.67 8.12
CA LEU A 57 -12.52 -16.20 6.79
C LEU A 57 -11.07 -15.87 6.39
N MET A 58 -10.49 -14.79 6.93
CA MET A 58 -9.05 -14.50 6.77
C MET A 58 -8.16 -15.58 7.40
N THR A 59 -8.58 -16.11 8.55
CA THR A 59 -7.84 -17.13 9.30
C THR A 59 -7.91 -18.52 8.67
N LEU A 60 -8.96 -18.83 7.91
CA LEU A 60 -9.26 -20.21 7.49
C LEU A 60 -8.60 -20.65 6.17
N THR A 61 -8.18 -19.75 5.28
CA THR A 61 -7.25 -20.10 4.17
C THR A 61 -6.70 -18.87 3.45
N LEU A 62 -5.37 -18.80 3.31
CA LEU A 62 -4.64 -17.83 2.46
C LEU A 62 -5.26 -17.69 1.06
N THR A 63 -5.71 -18.83 0.51
CA THR A 63 -6.39 -18.94 -0.78
C THR A 63 -7.72 -18.19 -0.84
N TYR A 64 -8.52 -18.20 0.23
CA TYR A 64 -9.84 -17.58 0.24
C TYR A 64 -9.75 -16.05 0.29
N VAL A 65 -8.77 -15.49 1.00
CA VAL A 65 -8.54 -14.02 1.08
C VAL A 65 -8.14 -13.43 -0.27
N ILE A 66 -7.22 -14.11 -0.97
CA ILE A 66 -6.82 -13.76 -2.34
C ILE A 66 -8.03 -13.86 -3.26
N VAL A 67 -8.84 -14.93 -3.13
CA VAL A 67 -10.01 -15.18 -3.98
C VAL A 67 -11.17 -14.20 -3.73
N VAL A 68 -11.51 -13.89 -2.49
CA VAL A 68 -12.63 -12.99 -2.19
C VAL A 68 -12.24 -11.53 -2.40
N THR A 69 -11.01 -11.15 -2.07
CA THR A 69 -10.64 -9.73 -2.01
C THR A 69 -10.02 -9.20 -3.31
N LEU A 70 -9.20 -10.02 -3.98
CA LEU A 70 -8.62 -9.66 -5.28
C LEU A 70 -9.51 -10.12 -6.45
N LEU A 71 -10.36 -11.14 -6.25
CA LEU A 71 -11.04 -11.87 -7.34
C LEU A 71 -12.57 -11.85 -7.24
N LYS A 72 -13.16 -10.75 -6.74
CA LYS A 72 -14.58 -10.42 -7.01
C LYS A 72 -14.92 -10.66 -8.49
N PRO A 73 -16.15 -11.06 -8.85
CA PRO A 73 -16.50 -11.58 -10.18
C PRO A 73 -16.00 -10.73 -11.37
N ASN A 74 -15.98 -9.41 -11.26
CA ASN A 74 -15.50 -8.50 -12.33
C ASN A 74 -13.98 -8.50 -12.53
N LEU A 75 -13.20 -8.99 -11.57
CA LEU A 75 -11.73 -9.01 -11.54
C LEU A 75 -11.15 -10.41 -11.77
N GLN A 76 -12.00 -11.43 -11.99
CA GLN A 76 -11.53 -12.76 -12.41
C GLN A 76 -10.60 -12.70 -13.62
N LYS A 77 -10.85 -11.74 -14.53
CA LYS A 77 -10.05 -11.54 -15.75
C LYS A 77 -8.61 -11.08 -15.47
N LEU A 78 -8.39 -10.21 -14.48
CA LEU A 78 -7.05 -9.67 -14.21
C LEU A 78 -6.06 -10.77 -13.84
N PHE A 79 -6.46 -11.65 -12.92
CA PHE A 79 -5.63 -12.77 -12.48
C PHE A 79 -5.89 -14.07 -13.26
N GLN A 80 -6.72 -14.03 -14.32
CA GLN A 80 -7.07 -15.23 -15.09
C GLN A 80 -5.82 -15.90 -15.62
N ARG A 81 -4.91 -15.09 -16.17
CA ARG A 81 -3.64 -15.57 -16.71
C ARG A 81 -2.79 -16.28 -15.65
N ILE A 82 -2.64 -15.69 -14.47
CA ILE A 82 -1.91 -16.32 -13.36
C ILE A 82 -2.58 -17.63 -12.94
N ARG A 83 -3.91 -17.67 -12.84
CA ARG A 83 -4.65 -18.88 -12.47
C ARG A 83 -4.49 -20.02 -13.47
N THR A 84 -4.44 -19.70 -14.75
CA THR A 84 -4.31 -20.69 -15.82
C THR A 84 -2.87 -21.14 -16.01
N GLU A 85 -1.90 -20.23 -15.98
CA GLU A 85 -0.51 -20.52 -16.34
C GLU A 85 0.38 -20.83 -15.13
N GLN A 86 0.18 -20.15 -14.00
CA GLN A 86 1.08 -20.22 -12.84
C GLN A 86 0.34 -20.09 -11.48
N PRO A 87 -0.70 -20.88 -11.19
CA PRO A 87 -1.55 -20.70 -10.01
C PRO A 87 -0.77 -20.78 -8.68
N GLN A 88 0.36 -21.49 -8.65
CA GLN A 88 1.21 -21.65 -7.48
C GLN A 88 1.82 -20.35 -6.96
N VAL A 89 1.93 -19.29 -7.78
CA VAL A 89 2.52 -18.03 -7.32
C VAL A 89 1.57 -17.25 -6.41
N LEU A 90 0.26 -17.54 -6.45
CA LEU A 90 -0.73 -16.88 -5.59
C LEU A 90 -0.44 -17.12 -4.10
N LYS A 91 0.10 -18.30 -3.72
CA LYS A 91 0.48 -18.60 -2.33
C LYS A 91 1.58 -17.69 -1.77
N LYS A 92 2.26 -16.92 -2.62
CA LYS A 92 3.29 -15.96 -2.22
C LYS A 92 2.69 -14.67 -1.63
N VAL A 93 1.38 -14.46 -1.76
CA VAL A 93 0.70 -13.29 -1.17
C VAL A 93 0.26 -13.63 0.24
N ILE A 94 0.77 -12.89 1.22
CA ILE A 94 0.50 -13.10 2.64
C ILE A 94 -0.21 -11.86 3.19
N PRO A 95 -1.49 -11.97 3.59
CA PRO A 95 -2.23 -10.86 4.14
C PRO A 95 -1.90 -10.66 5.62
N PHE A 96 -1.75 -9.40 6.00
CA PHE A 96 -1.83 -8.93 7.37
C PHE A 96 -3.05 -8.06 7.55
N ASN A 97 -3.73 -8.29 8.66
CA ASN A 97 -4.87 -7.47 9.03
C ASN A 97 -4.36 -6.17 9.64
N GLY A 98 -4.82 -5.04 9.12
CA GLY A 98 -4.38 -3.76 9.62
C GLY A 98 -4.90 -2.57 8.84
N ASP A 99 -4.71 -1.39 9.43
CA ASP A 99 -5.12 -0.10 8.88
C ASP A 99 -3.97 0.90 9.06
N ILE A 100 -3.65 1.65 8.00
CA ILE A 100 -2.61 2.68 8.05
C ILE A 100 -2.98 3.83 9.00
N CYS A 101 -4.26 3.98 9.35
CA CYS A 101 -4.72 4.96 10.31
C CYS A 101 -4.59 4.47 11.77
N SER A 102 -4.35 3.19 12.00
CA SER A 102 -4.20 2.62 13.34
C SER A 102 -2.77 2.77 13.86
N ASP A 103 -2.64 2.84 15.19
CA ASP A 103 -1.34 2.70 15.86
C ASP A 103 -0.69 1.36 15.49
N ASN A 104 0.62 1.38 15.25
CA ASN A 104 1.39 0.25 14.73
C ASN A 104 0.75 -0.44 13.50
N LEU A 105 -0.04 0.31 12.72
CA LEU A 105 -0.80 -0.19 11.57
C LEU A 105 -1.86 -1.25 11.91
N GLY A 106 -2.17 -1.47 13.19
CA GLY A 106 -3.02 -2.56 13.66
C GLY A 106 -2.37 -3.96 13.58
N LEU A 107 -1.05 -4.02 13.37
CA LEU A 107 -0.28 -5.27 13.33
C LEU A 107 0.00 -5.78 14.75
N THR A 108 0.18 -7.10 14.89
CA THR A 108 0.79 -7.65 16.11
C THR A 108 2.28 -7.33 16.15
N ASP A 109 2.90 -7.44 17.33
CA ASP A 109 4.34 -7.24 17.49
C ASP A 109 5.13 -8.23 16.64
N GLU A 110 4.67 -9.48 16.53
CA GLU A 110 5.30 -10.52 15.71
C GLU A 110 5.21 -10.20 14.20
N GLU A 111 4.04 -9.78 13.72
CA GLU A 111 3.86 -9.38 12.31
C GLU A 111 4.74 -8.17 11.97
N ARG A 112 4.82 -7.21 12.89
CA ARG A 112 5.66 -6.02 12.76
C ARG A 112 7.15 -6.37 12.73
N GLU A 113 7.61 -7.23 13.63
CA GLU A 113 8.99 -7.73 13.63
C GLU A 113 9.30 -8.48 12.33
N GLN A 114 8.35 -9.27 11.83
CA GLN A 114 8.51 -9.98 10.57
C GLN A 114 8.71 -9.00 9.39
N LEU A 115 7.92 -7.92 9.32
CA LEU A 115 8.11 -6.87 8.31
C LEU A 115 9.49 -6.20 8.44
N ILE A 116 9.90 -5.84 9.66
CA ILE A 116 11.19 -5.20 9.95
C ILE A 116 12.37 -6.06 9.49
N ASN A 117 12.31 -7.36 9.75
CA ASN A 117 13.42 -8.27 9.53
C ASN A 117 13.53 -8.78 8.10
N GLU A 118 12.47 -8.74 7.29
CA GLU A 118 12.43 -9.44 6.01
C GLU A 118 12.25 -8.55 4.78
N VAL A 119 11.52 -7.44 4.90
CA VAL A 119 11.07 -6.66 3.73
C VAL A 119 12.23 -5.94 3.05
N ASN A 120 12.26 -6.04 1.73
CA ASN A 120 13.21 -5.34 0.88
C ASN A 120 12.61 -4.13 0.17
N ILE A 121 11.30 -4.16 -0.12
CA ILE A 121 10.66 -3.15 -0.96
C ILE A 121 9.30 -2.83 -0.37
N ILE A 122 9.01 -1.53 -0.19
CA ILE A 122 7.67 -1.04 0.16
C ILE A 122 7.02 -0.42 -1.06
N PHE A 123 5.78 -0.82 -1.37
CA PHE A 123 4.87 -0.07 -2.21
C PHE A 123 3.74 0.50 -1.35
N HIS A 124 3.80 1.80 -1.10
CA HIS A 124 2.78 2.51 -0.36
C HIS A 124 1.72 3.07 -1.34
N CYS A 125 0.66 2.31 -1.56
CA CYS A 125 -0.46 2.68 -2.45
C CYS A 125 -1.77 2.97 -1.71
N ALA A 126 -1.81 2.83 -0.38
CA ALA A 126 -2.98 3.18 0.41
C ALA A 126 -3.09 4.69 0.57
N ALA A 127 -4.20 5.26 0.10
CA ALA A 127 -4.56 6.67 0.26
C ALA A 127 -6.08 6.84 0.15
N SER A 128 -6.61 7.93 0.70
CA SER A 128 -7.93 8.45 0.38
C SER A 128 -7.84 9.23 -0.94
N LEU A 129 -8.66 8.84 -1.92
CA LEU A 129 -8.82 9.54 -3.20
C LEU A 129 -10.08 10.42 -3.22
N ARG A 130 -10.73 10.60 -2.07
CA ARG A 130 -11.95 11.41 -1.96
C ARG A 130 -11.56 12.89 -2.00
N MET A 131 -11.81 13.52 -3.13
CA MET A 131 -11.54 14.96 -3.33
C MET A 131 -12.39 15.86 -2.43
N ASN A 132 -13.49 15.34 -1.90
CA ASN A 132 -14.40 16.01 -0.97
C ASN A 132 -14.30 15.47 0.46
N ALA A 133 -13.19 14.82 0.83
CA ALA A 133 -12.95 14.41 2.22
C ALA A 133 -12.75 15.65 3.10
N LYS A 134 -13.19 15.56 4.36
CA LYS A 134 -12.83 16.56 5.36
C LYS A 134 -11.31 16.60 5.51
N LEU A 135 -10.77 17.78 5.81
CA LEU A 135 -9.31 17.94 5.95
C LEU A 135 -8.73 16.99 6.99
N LYS A 136 -9.45 16.78 8.10
CA LYS A 136 -9.04 15.86 9.16
C LYS A 136 -8.86 14.42 8.67
N ASP A 137 -9.83 13.90 7.92
CA ASP A 137 -9.76 12.57 7.31
C ASP A 137 -8.63 12.47 6.28
N ALA A 138 -8.45 13.51 5.47
CA ALA A 138 -7.41 13.55 4.45
C ALA A 138 -6.00 13.56 5.08
N VAL A 139 -5.78 14.36 6.12
CA VAL A 139 -4.51 14.41 6.85
C VAL A 139 -4.26 13.08 7.58
N GLU A 140 -5.27 12.51 8.23
CA GLU A 140 -5.10 11.22 8.92
C GLU A 140 -4.70 10.11 7.96
N MET A 141 -5.41 9.97 6.83
CA MET A 141 -5.15 8.88 5.90
C MET A 141 -3.91 9.10 5.03
N ASN A 142 -3.71 10.31 4.49
CA ASN A 142 -2.69 10.57 3.48
C ASN A 142 -1.40 11.19 4.03
N MET A 143 -1.42 11.80 5.21
CA MET A 143 -0.20 12.31 5.87
C MET A 143 0.21 11.39 7.02
N ASN A 144 -0.63 11.24 8.04
CA ASN A 144 -0.29 10.42 9.22
C ASN A 144 -0.09 8.96 8.82
N GLY A 145 -0.97 8.40 7.98
CA GLY A 145 -0.81 7.06 7.42
C GLY A 145 0.52 6.87 6.69
N THR A 146 0.90 7.80 5.80
CA THR A 146 2.20 7.76 5.11
C THR A 146 3.36 7.88 6.09
N LYS A 147 3.27 8.76 7.09
CA LYS A 147 4.30 8.91 8.14
C LYS A 147 4.49 7.63 8.94
N ARG A 148 3.42 6.91 9.29
CA ARG A 148 3.51 5.60 9.97
C ARG A 148 4.24 4.56 9.11
N ILE A 149 3.95 4.49 7.81
CA ILE A 149 4.63 3.57 6.88
C ILE A 149 6.10 3.97 6.69
N LEU A 150 6.41 5.26 6.61
CA LEU A 150 7.80 5.76 6.57
C LEU A 150 8.57 5.40 7.84
N ASN A 151 7.96 5.55 9.02
CA ASN A 151 8.57 5.19 10.29
C ASN A 151 8.87 3.69 10.37
N LEU A 152 7.90 2.84 10.02
CA LEU A 152 8.13 1.39 9.89
C LEU A 152 9.26 1.09 8.90
N GLY A 153 9.29 1.77 7.76
CA GLY A 153 10.34 1.60 6.74
C GLY A 153 11.74 1.94 7.24
N LYS A 154 11.88 2.95 8.12
CA LYS A 154 13.18 3.33 8.73
C LYS A 154 13.75 2.24 9.64
N GLU A 155 12.90 1.39 10.18
CA GLU A 155 13.31 0.29 11.07
C GLU A 155 13.69 -0.98 10.29
N MET A 156 13.27 -1.10 9.03
CA MET A 156 13.51 -2.29 8.21
C MET A 156 14.98 -2.52 7.89
N LYS A 157 15.50 -3.68 8.25
CA LYS A 157 16.94 -4.02 8.17
C LYS A 157 17.45 -4.21 6.75
N HIS A 158 16.55 -4.49 5.81
CA HIS A 158 16.90 -4.87 4.44
C HIS A 158 16.19 -4.04 3.38
N LEU A 159 15.62 -2.89 3.77
CA LEU A 159 14.89 -2.01 2.86
C LEU A 159 15.84 -1.44 1.80
N GLN A 160 15.49 -1.66 0.54
CA GLN A 160 16.24 -1.19 -0.63
C GLN A 160 15.49 -0.10 -1.39
N ALA A 161 14.15 -0.13 -1.36
CA ALA A 161 13.33 0.84 -2.06
C ALA A 161 12.01 1.10 -1.32
N PHE A 162 11.63 2.38 -1.26
CA PHE A 162 10.32 2.84 -0.82
C PHE A 162 9.65 3.55 -1.99
N ILE A 163 8.55 2.99 -2.48
CA ILE A 163 7.79 3.53 -3.61
C ILE A 163 6.48 4.08 -3.06
N HIS A 164 6.31 5.40 -3.10
CA HIS A 164 5.06 6.06 -2.78
C HIS A 164 4.26 6.32 -4.05
N LEU A 165 3.03 5.82 -4.12
CA LEU A 165 2.11 6.16 -5.20
C LEU A 165 1.40 7.48 -4.86
N SER A 166 1.91 8.57 -5.43
CA SER A 166 1.31 9.90 -5.32
C SER A 166 0.31 10.16 -6.46
N THR A 167 -0.06 11.42 -6.69
CA THR A 167 -0.99 11.85 -7.73
C THR A 167 -0.53 13.14 -8.40
N ALA A 168 -0.80 13.30 -9.70
CA ALA A 168 -0.59 14.55 -10.41
C ALA A 168 -1.45 15.70 -9.82
N PHE A 169 -2.51 15.38 -9.08
CA PHE A 169 -3.35 16.35 -8.36
C PHE A 169 -2.70 16.97 -7.11
N CYS A 170 -1.44 16.64 -6.78
CA CYS A 170 -0.71 17.28 -5.68
C CYS A 170 -0.21 18.70 -6.02
N HIS A 171 -0.16 19.08 -7.30
CA HIS A 171 0.37 20.36 -7.77
C HIS A 171 -0.60 21.01 -8.77
N VAL A 172 -1.85 21.23 -8.34
CA VAL A 172 -2.93 21.78 -9.19
C VAL A 172 -2.70 23.22 -9.65
N ASP A 173 -1.83 23.94 -8.97
CA ASP A 173 -1.36 25.28 -9.28
C ASP A 173 -0.32 25.30 -10.42
N GLN A 174 0.27 24.14 -10.74
CA GLN A 174 1.27 24.00 -11.79
C GLN A 174 0.61 23.63 -13.11
N LYS A 175 0.86 24.43 -14.15
CA LYS A 175 0.37 24.16 -15.51
C LYS A 175 1.01 22.88 -16.10
N GLU A 176 2.28 22.64 -15.76
CA GLU A 176 3.05 21.48 -16.20
C GLU A 176 3.81 20.90 -15.00
N VAL A 177 3.66 19.59 -14.78
CA VAL A 177 4.33 18.85 -13.71
C VAL A 177 5.42 17.96 -14.33
N GLY A 178 6.67 18.39 -14.21
CA GLY A 178 7.87 17.61 -14.55
C GLY A 178 8.36 16.70 -13.40
N GLU A 179 9.29 15.80 -13.74
CA GLU A 179 9.93 14.86 -12.80
C GLU A 179 10.99 15.58 -11.94
N ARG A 180 10.52 16.25 -10.89
CA ARG A 180 11.35 16.93 -9.90
C ARG A 180 10.64 17.00 -8.56
N ILE A 181 11.38 17.30 -7.51
CA ILE A 181 10.81 17.66 -6.22
C ILE A 181 10.33 19.10 -6.32
N TYR A 182 9.12 19.35 -5.81
CA TYR A 182 8.52 20.67 -5.72
C TYR A 182 8.61 21.14 -4.28
N ASP A 183 9.06 22.37 -4.08
CA ASP A 183 9.13 22.97 -2.75
C ASP A 183 7.72 23.26 -2.24
N THR A 184 7.48 22.96 -0.96
CA THR A 184 6.24 23.33 -0.25
C THR A 184 6.52 24.52 0.65
N SER A 185 5.65 25.53 0.61
CA SER A 185 5.71 26.68 1.52
C SER A 185 5.41 26.31 2.97
N ASN A 186 4.79 25.16 3.21
CA ASN A 186 4.30 24.75 4.52
C ASN A 186 5.00 23.47 4.97
N ASN A 187 5.41 23.45 6.24
CA ASN A 187 5.92 22.24 6.89
C ASN A 187 4.75 21.26 7.12
N PRO A 188 4.81 20.02 6.60
CA PRO A 188 3.73 19.04 6.76
C PRO A 188 3.45 18.73 8.24
N GLU A 189 4.46 18.76 9.10
CA GLU A 189 4.28 18.49 10.54
C GLU A 189 3.42 19.55 11.23
N ASP A 190 3.46 20.81 10.76
CA ASP A 190 2.61 21.86 11.29
C ASP A 190 1.14 21.65 10.91
N ILE A 191 0.87 21.17 9.69
CA ILE A 191 -0.49 20.82 9.24
C ILE A 191 -1.03 19.63 10.04
N MET A 192 -0.21 18.60 10.23
CA MET A 192 -0.57 17.42 11.02
C MET A 192 -0.91 17.81 12.46
N ARG A 193 -0.08 18.66 13.09
CA ARG A 193 -0.31 19.17 14.44
C ARG A 193 -1.57 20.04 14.54
N LEU A 194 -1.80 20.92 13.56
CA LEU A 194 -2.97 21.80 13.54
C LEU A 194 -4.27 20.97 13.53
N VAL A 195 -4.34 19.96 12.67
CA VAL A 195 -5.51 19.06 12.58
C VAL A 195 -5.69 18.21 13.84
N GLN A 196 -4.60 17.89 14.55
CA GLN A 196 -4.66 17.17 15.82
C GLN A 196 -5.15 18.05 16.97
N CYS A 197 -4.78 19.33 16.99
CA CYS A 197 -5.10 20.25 18.08
C CYS A 197 -6.49 20.88 17.99
N LEU A 198 -7.02 21.08 16.78
CA LEU A 198 -8.31 21.73 16.56
C LEU A 198 -9.47 20.72 16.54
N ASP A 199 -10.62 21.14 17.05
CA ASP A 199 -11.87 20.40 16.90
C ASP A 199 -12.40 20.47 15.45
N GLU A 200 -13.31 19.57 15.11
CA GLU A 200 -13.80 19.40 13.74
C GLU A 200 -14.59 20.62 13.25
N ASP A 201 -15.36 21.27 14.13
CA ASP A 201 -16.14 22.46 13.77
C ASP A 201 -15.22 23.63 13.42
N THR A 202 -14.14 23.81 14.20
CA THR A 202 -13.13 24.83 13.93
C THR A 202 -12.40 24.55 12.61
N ILE A 203 -12.04 23.29 12.33
CA ILE A 203 -11.40 22.91 11.05
C ILE A 203 -12.34 23.18 9.87
N ASP A 204 -13.59 22.75 9.97
CA ASP A 204 -14.59 22.93 8.92
C ASP A 204 -14.86 24.42 8.64
N LEU A 205 -14.75 25.30 9.65
CA LEU A 205 -14.88 26.76 9.50
C LEU A 205 -13.72 27.39 8.72
N ILE A 206 -12.49 26.88 8.88
CA ILE A 206 -11.27 27.45 8.26
C ILE A 206 -10.88 26.78 6.95
N THR A 207 -11.62 25.76 6.50
CA THR A 207 -11.42 25.07 5.22
C THR A 207 -12.45 25.48 4.17
N PRO A 208 -12.10 25.46 2.87
CA PRO A 208 -13.07 25.68 1.80
C PRO A 208 -14.26 24.70 1.88
N LYS A 209 -15.46 25.19 1.58
CA LYS A 209 -16.69 24.39 1.51
C LYS A 209 -16.83 23.65 0.18
#